data_AF-A0AA42BNR7-F1
#
_entry.id   AF-A0AA42BNR7-F1
#
_cell.length_a   1.000
_cell.length_b   1.000
_cell.length_c   1.000
_cell.angle_alpha   90.00
_cell.angle_beta   90.00
_cell.angle_gamma   90.00
#
_symmetry.space_group_name_H-M   'P 1'
#
loop_
_entity.id
_entity.type
_entity.pdbx_description
1 polymer ?
#
loop_
_entity_poly.entity_id
_entity_poly.type
_entity_poly.pdbx_seq_one_letter_code
_entity_poly.pdbx_strand_id
1 'polypeptide(L)' 'MLEKDPYGMGMPPSFADVLVKPDEEIEIQGIKIKFHHFPGHTPGCSAIQIDKHLFTGDFIFKGTIG' A
#
# COMPACT_ATOMS: atom_id res chain seq x y z
N MET A 1 8.83 7.84 3.75
CA MET A 1 7.55 7.70 4.47
C MET A 1 7.71 6.61 5.52
N LEU A 2 7.94 5.34 5.16
CA LEU A 2 8.11 4.29 6.19
C LEU A 2 9.41 4.43 7.02
N GLU A 3 10.57 4.47 6.35
CA GLU A 3 11.89 4.44 7.01
C GLU A 3 12.47 5.82 7.32
N LYS A 4 11.87 6.86 6.73
CA LYS A 4 12.33 8.24 6.82
C LYS A 4 11.21 9.05 7.45
N ASP A 5 11.57 10.06 8.25
CA ASP A 5 10.66 11.09 8.76
C ASP A 5 10.73 12.34 7.85
N PRO A 6 10.01 12.37 6.70
CA PRO A 6 10.08 13.48 5.76
C PRO A 6 9.45 14.78 6.31
N TYR A 7 8.68 14.70 7.40
CA TYR A 7 7.95 15.83 7.97
C TYR A 7 8.55 16.36 9.27
N GLY A 8 9.57 15.69 9.83
CA GLY A 8 10.25 16.10 11.06
C GLY A 8 9.36 15.99 12.31
N MET A 9 8.37 15.10 12.29
CA MET A 9 7.37 14.94 13.36
C MET A 9 7.79 13.92 14.42
N GLY A 10 9.01 13.37 14.33
CA GLY A 10 9.53 12.38 15.28
C GLY A 10 8.92 10.98 15.10
N MET A 11 8.47 10.65 13.89
CA MET A 11 7.88 9.35 13.59
C MET A 11 8.98 8.26 13.64
N PRO A 12 8.82 7.18 14.41
CA PRO A 12 9.81 6.11 14.45
C PRO A 12 9.89 5.43 13.07
N PRO A 13 11.09 5.01 12.62
CA PRO A 13 11.23 4.30 11.36
C PRO A 13 10.54 2.94 11.46
N SER A 14 9.88 2.55 10.38
CA SER A 14 9.34 1.20 10.19
C SER A 14 9.97 0.56 8.97
N PHE A 15 10.12 -0.76 9.00
CA PHE A 15 10.70 -1.58 7.94
C PHE A 15 9.74 -2.70 7.57
N ALA A 16 9.63 -3.01 6.28
CA ALA A 16 8.79 -4.11 5.83
C ALA A 16 9.59 -5.42 5.86
N ASP A 17 9.00 -6.50 6.38
CA ASP A 17 9.58 -7.84 6.31
C ASP A 17 9.57 -8.40 4.87
N VAL A 18 8.57 -7.96 4.07
CA VAL A 18 8.40 -8.35 2.68
C VAL A 18 8.20 -7.08 1.85
N LEU A 19 9.08 -6.88 0.86
CA LEU A 19 8.95 -5.82 -0.13
C LEU A 19 8.29 -6.37 -1.39
N VAL A 20 7.23 -5.70 -1.83
CA VAL A 20 6.56 -6.00 -3.09
C VAL A 20 6.99 -5.04 -4.19
N LYS A 21 7.04 -5.52 -5.42
CA LYS A 21 7.24 -4.72 -6.63
C LYS A 21 5.93 -4.08 -7.06
N PRO A 22 5.99 -2.99 -7.86
CA PRO A 22 4.80 -2.44 -8.49
C PRO A 22 4.02 -3.52 -9.26
N ASP A 23 2.72 -3.55 -9.02
CA ASP A 23 1.75 -4.44 -9.68
C ASP A 23 2.00 -5.95 -9.47
N GLU A 24 2.76 -6.31 -8.42
CA GLU A 24 3.07 -7.70 -8.10
C GLU A 24 1.85 -8.47 -7.56
N GLU A 25 1.74 -9.74 -7.96
CA GLU A 25 0.82 -10.70 -7.36
C GLU A 25 1.62 -11.69 -6.51
N ILE A 26 1.18 -11.88 -5.27
CA ILE A 26 1.73 -12.88 -4.36
C ILE A 26 0.64 -13.87 -3.95
N GLU A 27 1.05 -15.05 -3.49
CA GLU A 27 0.15 -16.06 -2.95
C GLU A 27 0.49 -16.34 -1.49
N ILE A 28 -0.52 -16.27 -0.62
CA ILE A 28 -0.39 -16.59 0.80
C ILE A 28 -1.46 -17.63 1.15
N GLN A 29 -1.04 -18.84 1.52
CA GLN A 29 -1.94 -19.94 1.90
C GLN A 29 -3.03 -20.23 0.84
N GLY A 30 -2.68 -20.16 -0.46
CA GLY A 30 -3.62 -20.36 -1.56
C GLY A 30 -4.47 -19.13 -1.94
N ILE A 31 -4.31 -18.01 -1.22
CA ILE A 31 -5.02 -16.76 -1.49
C ILE A 31 -4.14 -15.90 -2.40
N LYS A 32 -4.65 -15.59 -3.59
CA LYS A 32 -4.02 -14.65 -4.52
C LYS A 32 -4.27 -13.22 -4.07
N ILE A 33 -3.19 -12.47 -3.91
CA ILE A 33 -3.20 -11.09 -3.46
C ILE A 33 -2.49 -10.27 -4.52
N LYS A 34 -3.24 -9.42 -5.22
CA LYS A 34 -2.67 -8.52 -6.24
C LYS A 34 -2.49 -7.14 -5.66
N PHE A 35 -1.27 -6.64 -5.70
CA PHE A 35 -0.97 -5.24 -5.42
C PHE A 35 -1.17 -4.45 -6.70
N HIS A 36 -1.78 -3.27 -6.60
CA HIS A 36 -1.89 -2.30 -7.69
C HIS A 36 -1.15 -1.04 -7.26
N HIS A 37 -0.12 -0.64 -8.00
CA HIS A 37 0.66 0.53 -7.63
C HIS A 37 -0.06 1.80 -8.09
N PHE A 38 -0.50 2.62 -7.13
CA PHE A 38 -1.21 3.87 -7.38
C PHE A 38 -0.53 5.02 -6.65
N PRO A 39 0.60 5.53 -7.18
CA PRO A 39 1.28 6.67 -6.57
C PRO A 39 0.34 7.88 -6.53
N GLY A 40 0.17 8.47 -5.35
CA GLY A 40 -0.82 9.51 -5.08
C GLY A 40 -0.66 10.03 -3.66
N HIS A 41 -1.56 9.64 -2.76
CA HIS A 41 -1.51 9.96 -1.32
C HIS A 41 -0.10 9.79 -0.72
N THR A 42 0.59 8.70 -1.08
CA THR A 42 2.04 8.58 -0.91
C THR A 42 2.72 8.07 -2.19
N PRO A 43 4.05 8.27 -2.38
CA PRO A 43 4.75 7.77 -3.57
C PRO A 43 4.72 6.23 -3.72
N GLY A 44 4.63 5.51 -2.60
CA GLY A 44 4.56 4.05 -2.55
C GLY A 44 3.16 3.51 -2.31
N CYS A 45 2.12 4.33 -2.51
CA CYS A 45 0.74 3.94 -2.26
C CYS A 45 0.30 2.79 -3.18
N SER A 46 -0.37 1.81 -2.60
CA SER A 46 -0.87 0.63 -3.31
C SER A 46 -2.28 0.30 -2.84
N ALA A 47 -3.13 -0.13 -3.77
CA ALA A 47 -4.40 -0.78 -3.44
C ALA A 47 -4.24 -2.30 -3.58
N ILE A 48 -4.82 -3.06 -2.67
CA ILE A 48 -4.65 -4.51 -2.59
C ILE A 48 -5.96 -5.17 -3.00
N GLN A 49 -5.92 -6.00 -4.04
CA GLN A 49 -7.07 -6.77 -4.50
C GLN A 49 -6.98 -8.21 -4.00
N ILE A 50 -8.08 -8.66 -3.39
CA ILE A 50 -8.32 -10.06 -3.03
C ILE A 50 -9.69 -10.42 -3.56
N ASP A 51 -9.74 -11.38 -4.48
CA ASP A 51 -10.93 -11.73 -5.27
C ASP A 51 -11.59 -10.49 -5.91
N LYS A 52 -12.80 -10.15 -5.44
CA LYS A 52 -13.63 -9.04 -5.92
C LYS A 52 -13.56 -7.79 -5.02
N HIS A 53 -12.74 -7.82 -3.99
CA HIS A 53 -12.61 -6.73 -3.02
C HIS A 53 -11.31 -5.98 -3.26
N LEU A 54 -11.37 -4.65 -3.15
CA LEU A 54 -10.22 -3.78 -3.25
C LEU A 54 -10.06 -3.02 -1.92
N PHE A 55 -8.94 -3.27 -1.25
CA PHE A 55 -8.50 -2.54 -0.07
C PHE A 55 -7.66 -1.36 -0.53
N THR A 56 -8.22 -0.15 -0.47
CA THR A 56 -7.65 1.05 -1.11
C THR A 56 -6.70 1.83 -0.21
N GLY A 57 -6.60 1.51 1.08
CA GLY A 57 -5.92 2.36 2.05
C GLY A 57 -6.43 3.79 1.96
N ASP A 58 -5.52 4.76 2.01
CA ASP A 58 -5.84 6.18 1.90
C ASP A 58 -5.86 6.69 0.44
N PHE A 59 -6.04 5.80 -0.55
CA PHE A 59 -6.13 6.21 -1.95
C PHE A 59 -7.55 6.70 -2.32
N ILE A 60 -8.57 5.89 -2.00
CA ILE A 60 -9.97 6.15 -2.37
C ILE A 60 -10.86 5.97 -1.14
N PHE A 61 -11.73 6.95 -0.91
CA PHE A 61 -12.79 6.92 0.08
C PHE A 61 -14.16 7.08 -0.60
N LYS A 62 -15.24 6.90 0.16
CA LYS A 62 -16.60 7.07 -0.36
C LYS A 62 -16.86 8.53 -0.74
N GLY A 63 -16.81 8.83 -2.03
CA GLY A 63 -17.08 10.17 -2.59
C GLY A 63 -15.89 11.12 -2.54
N THR A 64 -14.70 10.68 -2.12
CA THR A 64 -13.48 11.49 -2.07
C THR A 64 -12.23 10.64 -2.34
N ILE A 65 -11.07 11.29 -2.46
CA ILE A 65 -9.74 10.67 -2.51
C ILE A 65 -8.92 11.13 -1.30
N GLY A 66 -7.88 10.37 -0.94
CA GLY A 66 -6.91 10.80 0.08
C GLY A 66 -5.69 11.47 -0.51
#